data_AF-A0A1K2HUM5-F1
#
_entry.id   AF-A0A1K2HUM5-F1
#
_cell.length_a   1.000
_cell.length_b   1.000
_cell.length_c   1.000
_cell.angle_alpha   90.00
_cell.angle_beta   90.00
_cell.angle_gamma   90.00
#
_symmetry.space_group_name_H-M   'P 1'
#
loop_
_entity.id
_entity.type
_entity.pdbx_description
1 polymer ?
#
loop_
_entity_poly.entity_id
_entity_poly.type
_entity_poly.pdbx_seq_one_letter_code
_entity_poly.pdbx_strand_id
1 'polypeptide(L)'
;MRGWRYRAFAAAFDLLWASQITHLIRRASSCRGIIFTLHRVLPDPPAAFSPNDILQVTPDYLDYVISRVRALGFETVSLDEAVVRIGAPRPQRPFVSFTFDDAYRDTLVHALPILRRQRCPFTLYVPTAFVDGVGQVWWQALEDIVAAQPHVRFGSDELPSATHQEKGAAFAAIYAHLRSLPEPRRAEAMAAFAEGYGFDLTAHCRSLIMDWGALATFAEEPLCTLGAHTVNHAELALLSASEARNEMAQSIAILKAQFGRAPEHFSYPIGSAVAAGEREYAMAEALGLKTAVTTRPGGIYARHKDRLTSLPRISLNGLFQQRRHVEVLATGALFSLMDKDPAISRGVP
;
A
#
# COMPACT_ATOMS: atom_id res chain seq x y z
N MET A 1 13.43 -8.05 -16.94
CA MET A 1 12.45 -8.97 -17.57
C MET A 1 11.50 -9.50 -16.49
N ARG A 2 10.18 -9.28 -16.62
CA ARG A 2 9.20 -9.78 -15.63
C ARG A 2 9.17 -11.31 -15.61
N GLY A 3 9.26 -11.90 -14.42
CA GLY A 3 9.42 -13.35 -14.21
C GLY A 3 8.23 -14.20 -14.65
N TRP A 4 8.39 -15.52 -14.65
CA TRP A 4 7.36 -16.48 -15.12
C TRP A 4 6.03 -16.35 -14.37
N ARG A 5 6.08 -16.09 -13.05
CA ARG A 5 4.89 -15.90 -12.18
C ARG A 5 4.02 -14.75 -12.69
N TYR A 6 4.64 -13.62 -13.03
CA TYR A 6 3.93 -12.47 -13.59
C TYR A 6 3.21 -12.83 -14.88
N ARG A 7 3.88 -13.53 -15.81
CA ARG A 7 3.27 -13.95 -17.09
C ARG A 7 2.10 -14.89 -16.86
N ALA A 8 2.20 -15.81 -15.90
CA ALA A 8 1.13 -16.72 -15.53
C ALA A 8 -0.09 -15.96 -14.98
N PHE A 9 0.11 -15.02 -14.05
CA PHE A 9 -0.97 -14.19 -13.52
C PHE A 9 -1.61 -13.30 -14.59
N ALA A 10 -0.80 -12.68 -15.47
CA ALA A 10 -1.30 -11.86 -16.56
C ALA A 10 -2.16 -12.68 -17.54
N ALA A 11 -1.73 -13.88 -17.91
CA ALA A 11 -2.51 -14.80 -18.75
C ALA A 11 -3.83 -15.22 -18.06
N ALA A 12 -3.79 -15.49 -16.75
CA ALA A 12 -4.99 -15.81 -15.99
C ALA A 12 -5.98 -14.62 -15.95
N PHE A 13 -5.47 -13.40 -15.77
CA PHE A 13 -6.29 -12.19 -15.80
C PHE A 13 -6.92 -11.98 -17.19
N ASP A 14 -6.14 -12.20 -18.26
CA ASP A 14 -6.61 -12.09 -19.63
C ASP A 14 -7.71 -13.11 -19.92
N LEU A 15 -7.57 -14.36 -19.45
CA LEU A 15 -8.57 -15.41 -19.61
C LEU A 15 -9.86 -15.11 -18.81
N LEU A 16 -9.73 -14.67 -17.56
CA LEU A 16 -10.86 -14.28 -16.72
C LEU A 16 -11.64 -13.10 -17.32
N TRP A 17 -10.93 -12.14 -17.89
CA TRP A 17 -11.55 -11.02 -18.60
C TRP A 17 -12.21 -11.47 -19.90
N ALA A 18 -11.50 -12.20 -20.76
CA ALA A 18 -12.01 -12.61 -22.08
C ALA A 18 -13.24 -13.51 -21.97
N SER A 19 -13.30 -14.37 -20.94
CA SER A 19 -14.45 -15.24 -20.67
C SER A 19 -15.68 -14.52 -20.13
N GLN A 20 -15.56 -13.24 -19.71
CA GLN A 20 -16.61 -12.46 -19.05
C GLN A 20 -17.14 -13.10 -17.74
N ILE A 21 -16.46 -14.13 -17.23
CA ILE A 21 -16.89 -14.85 -16.02
C ILE A 21 -16.89 -13.95 -14.78
N THR A 22 -16.06 -12.90 -14.79
CA THR A 22 -16.00 -11.90 -13.71
C THR A 22 -17.35 -11.23 -13.45
N HIS A 23 -18.16 -10.99 -14.48
CA HIS A 23 -19.51 -10.43 -14.32
C HIS A 23 -20.43 -11.41 -13.57
N LEU A 24 -20.38 -12.70 -13.90
CA LEU A 24 -21.16 -13.73 -13.23
C LEU A 24 -20.73 -13.89 -11.77
N ILE A 25 -19.41 -13.91 -11.53
CA ILE A 25 -18.85 -14.01 -10.18
C ILE A 25 -19.28 -12.82 -9.33
N ARG A 26 -19.20 -11.58 -9.84
CA ARG A 26 -19.65 -10.39 -9.11
C ARG A 26 -21.14 -10.46 -8.76
N ARG A 27 -21.99 -10.92 -9.68
CA ARG A 27 -23.44 -11.07 -9.45
C ARG A 27 -23.79 -12.16 -8.44
N ALA A 28 -23.07 -13.28 -8.45
CA ALA A 28 -23.32 -14.40 -7.55
C ALA A 28 -22.66 -14.22 -6.16
N SER A 29 -21.74 -13.26 -6.02
CA SER A 29 -21.00 -13.06 -4.78
C SER A 29 -21.78 -12.26 -3.74
N SER A 30 -21.58 -12.61 -2.46
CA SER A 30 -21.99 -11.80 -1.31
C SER A 30 -21.01 -10.67 -0.96
N CYS A 31 -20.01 -10.44 -1.82
CA CYS A 31 -19.06 -9.34 -1.68
C CYS A 31 -19.79 -7.99 -1.75
N ARG A 32 -19.68 -7.19 -0.69
CA ARG A 32 -20.31 -5.88 -0.55
C ARG A 32 -19.48 -4.75 -1.14
N GLY A 33 -18.16 -4.91 -1.24
CA GLY A 33 -17.30 -3.87 -1.77
C GLY A 33 -15.83 -4.26 -1.82
N ILE A 34 -14.98 -3.31 -2.20
CA ILE A 34 -13.54 -3.45 -2.34
C ILE A 34 -12.85 -2.24 -1.72
N ILE A 35 -11.68 -2.44 -1.14
CA ILE A 35 -10.78 -1.37 -0.74
C ILE A 35 -9.52 -1.51 -1.60
N PHE A 36 -9.22 -0.53 -2.44
CA PHE A 36 -8.01 -0.52 -3.25
C PHE A 36 -6.84 0.10 -2.50
N THR A 37 -5.65 -0.51 -2.61
CA THR A 37 -4.38 0.05 -2.12
C THR A 37 -3.59 0.63 -3.29
N LEU A 38 -3.09 1.84 -3.11
CA LEU A 38 -2.16 2.53 -4.00
C LEU A 38 -1.02 3.12 -3.14
N HIS A 39 0.11 3.42 -3.78
CA HIS A 39 1.23 4.08 -3.11
C HIS A 39 1.69 5.28 -3.93
N ARG A 40 2.20 5.03 -5.14
CA ARG A 40 2.78 6.06 -6.01
C ARG A 40 1.96 6.27 -7.27
N VAL A 41 1.81 7.53 -7.68
CA VAL A 41 1.16 7.91 -8.95
C VAL A 41 2.11 8.75 -9.78
N LEU A 42 2.76 8.15 -10.77
CA LEU A 42 3.83 8.79 -11.56
C LEU A 42 3.53 8.71 -13.06
N PRO A 43 3.71 9.82 -13.82
CA PRO A 43 3.42 9.86 -15.25
C PRO A 43 4.44 9.07 -16.08
N ASP A 44 5.69 9.04 -15.63
CA ASP A 44 6.78 8.44 -16.38
C ASP A 44 6.81 6.92 -16.22
N PRO A 45 7.19 6.17 -17.27
CA PRO A 45 7.40 4.74 -17.13
C PRO A 45 8.52 4.44 -16.12
N PRO A 46 8.46 3.32 -15.40
CA PRO A 46 9.53 2.92 -14.50
C PRO A 46 10.89 2.86 -15.20
N ALA A 47 11.95 3.15 -14.45
CA ALA A 47 13.32 3.01 -14.94
C ALA A 47 13.63 1.56 -15.36
N ALA A 48 14.70 1.40 -16.16
CA ALA A 48 15.11 0.08 -16.65
C ALA A 48 15.34 -0.93 -15.53
N PHE A 49 15.89 -0.49 -14.39
CA PHE A 49 15.95 -1.24 -13.15
C PHE A 49 15.06 -0.55 -12.12
N SER A 50 13.91 -1.15 -11.82
CA SER A 50 12.98 -0.64 -10.81
C SER A 50 12.25 -1.81 -10.13
N PRO A 51 12.88 -2.50 -9.16
CA PRO A 51 12.25 -3.60 -8.43
C PRO A 51 11.00 -3.17 -7.62
N ASN A 52 10.86 -1.88 -7.30
CA ASN A 52 9.68 -1.34 -6.64
C ASN A 52 8.61 -0.81 -7.62
N ASP A 53 8.72 -1.07 -8.93
CA ASP A 53 7.73 -0.62 -9.94
C ASP A 53 6.30 -1.11 -9.65
N ILE A 54 6.17 -2.17 -8.85
CA ILE A 54 4.88 -2.67 -8.37
C ILE A 54 4.11 -1.63 -7.55
N LEU A 55 4.77 -0.68 -6.89
CA LEU A 55 4.12 0.37 -6.09
C LEU A 55 3.61 1.55 -6.92
N GLN A 56 3.93 1.58 -8.22
CA GLN A 56 3.67 2.71 -9.10
C GLN A 56 2.50 2.45 -10.05
N VAL A 57 1.56 3.37 -10.12
CA VAL A 57 0.58 3.44 -11.21
C VAL A 57 0.67 4.75 -11.98
N THR A 58 0.17 4.76 -13.22
CA THR A 58 0.10 5.99 -14.01
C THR A 58 -1.16 6.82 -13.65
N PRO A 59 -1.12 8.15 -13.82
CA PRO A 59 -2.29 9.01 -13.63
C PRO A 59 -3.47 8.57 -14.52
N ASP A 60 -3.20 8.26 -15.79
CA ASP A 60 -4.22 7.79 -16.74
C ASP A 60 -4.86 6.46 -16.30
N TYR A 61 -4.08 5.57 -15.69
CA TYR A 61 -4.61 4.33 -15.15
C TYR A 61 -5.53 4.59 -13.96
N LEU A 62 -5.13 5.46 -13.02
CA LEU A 62 -5.98 5.84 -11.88
C LEU A 62 -7.32 6.44 -12.35
N ASP A 63 -7.29 7.39 -13.28
CA ASP A 63 -8.49 8.02 -13.85
C ASP A 63 -9.42 7.00 -14.53
N TYR A 64 -8.82 6.08 -15.29
CA TYR A 64 -9.53 4.98 -15.92
C TYR A 64 -10.16 4.04 -14.89
N VAL A 65 -9.44 3.63 -13.85
CA VAL A 65 -9.95 2.71 -12.81
C VAL A 65 -11.18 3.31 -12.15
N ILE A 66 -11.12 4.58 -11.70
CA ILE A 66 -12.25 5.25 -11.04
C ILE A 66 -13.49 5.26 -11.95
N SER A 67 -13.31 5.63 -13.21
CA SER A 67 -14.39 5.65 -14.20
C SER A 67 -14.93 4.24 -14.47
N ARG A 68 -14.04 3.25 -14.56
CA ARG A 68 -14.40 1.88 -14.91
C ARG A 68 -15.17 1.19 -13.80
N VAL A 69 -14.77 1.32 -12.53
CA VAL A 69 -15.50 0.70 -11.42
C VAL A 69 -16.90 1.27 -11.28
N ARG A 70 -17.08 2.56 -11.53
CA ARG A 70 -18.41 3.19 -11.59
C ARG A 70 -19.26 2.63 -12.72
N ALA A 71 -18.68 2.46 -13.92
CA ALA A 71 -19.35 1.82 -15.05
C ALA A 71 -19.71 0.35 -14.80
N LEU A 72 -18.96 -0.35 -13.92
CA LEU A 72 -19.28 -1.70 -13.45
C LEU A 72 -20.38 -1.73 -12.37
N GLY A 73 -20.95 -0.58 -12.00
CA GLY A 73 -22.04 -0.46 -11.03
C GLY A 73 -21.60 -0.17 -9.60
N PHE A 74 -20.30 -0.06 -9.32
CA PHE A 74 -19.81 0.32 -8.00
C PHE A 74 -20.04 1.80 -7.72
N GLU A 75 -20.13 2.13 -6.43
CA GLU A 75 -20.08 3.49 -5.93
C GLU A 75 -18.74 3.75 -5.23
N THR A 76 -18.13 4.91 -5.49
CA THR A 76 -16.88 5.29 -4.82
C THR A 76 -17.20 5.99 -3.50
N VAL A 77 -16.74 5.45 -2.38
CA VAL A 77 -17.12 5.89 -1.04
C VAL A 77 -15.89 6.10 -0.14
N SER A 78 -16.06 6.88 0.94
CA SER A 78 -15.05 6.98 2.00
C SER A 78 -15.03 5.70 2.86
N LEU A 79 -14.01 5.54 3.71
CA LEU A 79 -13.97 4.43 4.66
C LEU A 79 -15.07 4.52 5.73
N ASP A 80 -15.45 5.73 6.18
CA ASP A 80 -16.60 5.90 7.09
C ASP A 80 -17.89 5.32 6.48
N GLU A 81 -18.17 5.65 5.21
CA GLU A 81 -19.33 5.10 4.51
C GLU A 81 -19.18 3.59 4.27
N ALA A 82 -17.98 3.11 3.95
CA ALA A 82 -17.70 1.68 3.83
C ALA A 82 -18.08 0.91 5.11
N VAL A 83 -17.75 1.44 6.30
CA VAL A 83 -18.15 0.86 7.60
C VAL A 83 -19.66 0.72 7.72
N VAL A 84 -20.40 1.77 7.37
CA VAL A 84 -21.88 1.74 7.37
C VAL A 84 -22.41 0.64 6.45
N ARG A 85 -21.87 0.53 5.22
CA ARG A 85 -22.29 -0.51 4.25
C ARG A 85 -21.91 -1.93 4.68
N ILE A 86 -20.79 -2.08 5.38
CA ILE A 86 -20.36 -3.36 5.97
C ILE A 86 -21.36 -3.80 7.04
N GLY A 87 -21.82 -2.87 7.88
CA GLY A 87 -22.78 -3.14 8.96
C GLY A 87 -24.24 -3.30 8.52
N ALA A 88 -24.60 -2.85 7.32
CA ALA A 88 -25.99 -2.83 6.86
C ALA A 88 -26.68 -4.22 6.92
N PRO A 89 -27.96 -4.30 7.32
CA PRO A 89 -28.68 -5.57 7.44
C PRO A 89 -28.95 -6.24 6.09
N ARG A 90 -29.03 -5.45 5.01
CA ARG A 90 -29.21 -5.93 3.64
C ARG A 90 -28.09 -5.41 2.74
N PRO A 91 -27.70 -6.15 1.68
CA PRO A 91 -26.77 -5.64 0.68
C PRO A 91 -27.28 -4.34 0.08
N GLN A 92 -26.42 -3.32 0.07
CA GLN A 92 -26.63 -2.06 -0.65
C GLN A 92 -25.91 -2.13 -1.99
N ARG A 93 -25.89 -1.00 -2.72
CA ARG A 93 -25.07 -0.86 -3.93
C ARG A 93 -23.60 -1.17 -3.59
N PRO A 94 -22.92 -2.04 -4.37
CA PRO A 94 -21.55 -2.40 -4.07
C PRO A 94 -20.64 -1.19 -4.14
N PHE A 95 -19.61 -1.15 -3.31
CA PHE A 95 -18.77 0.03 -3.16
C PHE A 95 -17.29 -0.25 -3.45
N VAL A 96 -16.55 0.82 -3.73
CA VAL A 96 -15.10 0.86 -3.81
C VAL A 96 -14.60 2.02 -2.95
N SER A 97 -13.61 1.75 -2.08
CA SER A 97 -12.85 2.78 -1.37
C SER A 97 -11.43 2.81 -1.91
N PHE A 98 -10.90 4.00 -2.20
CA PHE A 98 -9.51 4.17 -2.62
C PHE A 98 -8.64 4.58 -1.43
N THR A 99 -7.49 3.92 -1.27
CA THR A 99 -6.53 4.22 -0.20
C THR A 99 -5.14 4.41 -0.76
N PHE A 100 -4.42 5.41 -0.26
CA PHE A 100 -3.05 5.74 -0.61
C PHE A 100 -2.20 5.65 0.64
N ASP A 101 -1.09 4.92 0.56
CA ASP A 101 -0.17 4.73 1.67
C ASP A 101 1.07 5.65 1.50
N ASP A 102 1.82 5.84 2.57
CA ASP A 102 3.15 6.49 2.64
C ASP A 102 3.25 8.02 2.44
N ALA A 103 2.18 8.71 2.08
CA ALA A 103 2.20 10.18 1.91
C ALA A 103 3.24 10.70 0.88
N TYR A 104 3.45 9.94 -0.20
CA TYR A 104 4.30 10.39 -1.32
C TYR A 104 3.83 11.72 -1.90
N ARG A 105 4.79 12.58 -2.24
CA ARG A 105 4.58 13.88 -2.92
C ARG A 105 3.84 13.70 -4.25
N ASP A 106 4.07 12.59 -4.93
CA ASP A 106 3.40 12.28 -6.19
C ASP A 106 1.87 12.07 -6.04
N THR A 107 1.37 11.70 -4.85
CA THR A 107 -0.07 11.70 -4.55
C THR A 107 -0.64 13.12 -4.61
N LEU A 108 0.06 14.12 -4.09
CA LEU A 108 -0.34 15.53 -4.18
C LEU A 108 -0.31 16.03 -5.63
N VAL A 109 0.79 15.77 -6.33
CA VAL A 109 1.05 16.37 -7.64
C VAL A 109 0.20 15.72 -8.74
N HIS A 110 0.01 14.40 -8.69
CA HIS A 110 -0.58 13.65 -9.80
C HIS A 110 -1.91 12.97 -9.45
N ALA A 111 -2.08 12.45 -8.24
CA ALA A 111 -3.32 11.76 -7.86
C ALA A 111 -4.45 12.74 -7.48
N LEU A 112 -4.17 13.72 -6.62
CA LEU A 112 -5.16 14.65 -6.09
C LEU A 112 -5.95 15.42 -7.17
N PRO A 113 -5.34 15.93 -8.27
CA PRO A 113 -6.10 16.57 -9.34
C PRO A 113 -7.12 15.64 -10.00
N ILE A 114 -6.79 14.35 -10.14
CA ILE A 114 -7.69 13.33 -10.69
C ILE A 114 -8.82 13.05 -9.72
N LEU A 115 -8.50 12.83 -8.44
CA LEU A 115 -9.47 12.52 -7.40
C LEU A 115 -10.49 13.65 -7.25
N ARG A 116 -10.05 14.92 -7.30
CA ARG A 116 -10.92 16.11 -7.31
C ARG A 116 -11.83 16.14 -8.53
N ARG A 117 -11.27 16.02 -9.74
CA ARG A 117 -12.04 16.03 -10.99
C ARG A 117 -13.10 14.92 -11.01
N GLN A 118 -12.73 13.73 -10.54
CA GLN A 118 -13.60 12.58 -10.45
C GLN A 118 -14.54 12.62 -9.23
N ARG A 119 -14.42 13.58 -8.31
CA ARG A 119 -15.13 13.62 -7.02
C ARG A 119 -15.06 12.28 -6.31
N CYS A 120 -13.86 11.70 -6.24
CA CYS A 120 -13.64 10.38 -5.67
C CYS A 120 -13.16 10.52 -4.22
N PRO A 121 -13.94 10.07 -3.22
CA PRO A 121 -13.44 9.99 -1.85
C PRO A 121 -12.26 9.01 -1.75
N PHE A 122 -11.32 9.31 -0.87
CA PHE A 122 -10.14 8.48 -0.65
C PHE A 122 -9.57 8.66 0.76
N THR A 123 -8.76 7.69 1.20
CA THR A 123 -8.02 7.77 2.46
C THR A 123 -6.52 7.87 2.16
N LEU A 124 -5.82 8.76 2.87
CA LEU A 124 -4.37 8.88 2.84
C LEU A 124 -3.80 8.45 4.19
N TYR A 125 -2.99 7.39 4.20
CA TYR A 125 -2.34 6.87 5.40
C TYR A 125 -0.93 7.44 5.54
N VAL A 126 -0.63 8.01 6.72
CA VAL A 126 0.57 8.82 6.93
C VAL A 126 1.52 8.19 7.94
N PRO A 127 2.74 7.80 7.52
CA PRO A 127 3.83 7.48 8.43
C PRO A 127 4.51 8.78 8.89
N THR A 128 4.33 9.14 10.16
CA THR A 128 4.64 10.52 10.61
C THR A 128 6.12 10.89 10.53
N ALA A 129 7.05 9.96 10.78
CA ALA A 129 8.50 10.24 10.65
C ALA A 129 8.91 10.55 9.20
N PHE A 130 8.20 10.00 8.22
CA PHE A 130 8.49 10.28 6.81
C PHE A 130 8.14 11.73 6.47
N VAL A 131 7.02 12.24 7.00
CA VAL A 131 6.57 13.62 6.80
C VAL A 131 7.44 14.63 7.55
N ASP A 132 7.99 14.24 8.69
CA ASP A 132 9.06 14.98 9.39
C ASP A 132 10.38 15.02 8.60
N GLY A 133 10.53 14.17 7.57
CA GLY A 133 11.74 14.03 6.79
C GLY A 133 12.89 13.35 7.53
N VAL A 134 12.59 12.63 8.60
CA VAL A 134 13.57 11.86 9.41
C VAL A 134 13.42 10.34 9.25
N GLY A 135 12.34 9.91 8.59
CA GLY A 135 12.13 8.51 8.23
C GLY A 135 12.96 8.07 7.02
N GLN A 136 12.98 6.75 6.80
CA GLN A 136 13.73 6.15 5.71
C GLN A 136 12.79 5.39 4.76
N VAL A 137 12.67 5.88 3.53
CA VAL A 137 12.01 5.15 2.42
C VAL A 137 13.00 4.09 1.89
N TRP A 138 13.39 3.18 2.78
CA TRP A 138 14.57 2.33 2.65
C TRP A 138 14.52 1.41 1.41
N TRP A 139 13.34 0.98 0.98
CA TRP A 139 13.16 0.15 -0.21
C TRP A 139 13.51 0.92 -1.49
N GLN A 140 13.18 2.20 -1.56
CA GLN A 140 13.52 3.06 -2.69
C GLN A 140 15.00 3.49 -2.60
N ALA A 141 15.52 3.79 -1.41
CA ALA A 141 16.94 4.09 -1.25
C ALA A 141 17.83 2.90 -1.65
N LEU A 142 17.45 1.68 -1.27
CA LEU A 142 18.13 0.46 -1.71
C LEU A 142 18.09 0.30 -3.24
N GLU A 143 16.92 0.54 -3.86
CA GLU A 143 16.79 0.53 -5.33
C GLU A 143 17.76 1.51 -5.98
N ASP A 144 17.78 2.76 -5.51
CA ASP A 144 18.57 3.84 -6.10
C ASP A 144 20.07 3.60 -5.93
N ILE A 145 20.52 3.11 -4.77
CA ILE A 145 21.92 2.73 -4.53
C ILE A 145 22.32 1.57 -5.46
N VAL A 146 21.54 0.49 -5.51
CA VAL A 146 21.85 -0.67 -6.38
C VAL A 146 21.81 -0.28 -7.86
N ALA A 147 20.91 0.63 -8.26
CA ALA A 147 20.82 1.13 -9.62
C ALA A 147 22.09 1.86 -10.06
N ALA A 148 22.68 2.65 -9.16
CA ALA A 148 23.84 3.49 -9.47
C ALA A 148 25.18 2.75 -9.55
N GLN A 149 25.28 1.53 -9.00
CA GLN A 149 26.58 0.86 -8.82
C GLN A 149 26.75 -0.39 -9.70
N PRO A 150 27.96 -0.67 -10.21
CA PRO A 150 28.28 -1.93 -10.89
C PRO A 150 28.61 -3.07 -9.91
N HIS A 151 28.94 -2.74 -8.65
CA HIS A 151 29.12 -3.69 -7.54
C HIS A 151 28.59 -3.05 -6.25
N VAL A 152 27.94 -3.85 -5.40
CA VAL A 152 27.35 -3.40 -4.13
C VAL A 152 27.92 -4.20 -2.98
N ARG A 153 28.38 -3.52 -1.93
CA ARG A 153 28.88 -4.07 -0.70
C ARG A 153 27.87 -3.84 0.41
N PHE A 154 27.42 -4.91 1.05
CA PHE A 154 26.49 -4.85 2.17
C PHE A 154 27.05 -5.71 3.32
N GLY A 155 27.44 -5.05 4.42
CA GLY A 155 28.21 -5.72 5.48
C GLY A 155 29.56 -6.23 4.95
N SER A 156 29.81 -7.53 5.11
CA SER A 156 31.00 -8.21 4.57
C SER A 156 30.84 -8.69 3.13
N ASP A 157 29.61 -8.70 2.60
CA ASP A 157 29.30 -9.31 1.32
C ASP A 157 29.52 -8.31 0.19
N GLU A 158 30.21 -8.75 -0.88
CA GLU A 158 30.35 -8.02 -2.12
C GLU A 158 29.53 -8.73 -3.22
N LEU A 159 28.57 -8.00 -3.77
CA LEU A 159 27.55 -8.50 -4.69
C LEU A 159 27.76 -7.83 -6.06
N PRO A 160 27.84 -8.61 -7.16
CA PRO A 160 27.87 -8.02 -8.49
C PRO A 160 26.54 -7.31 -8.77
N SER A 161 26.60 -6.17 -9.47
CA SER A 161 25.42 -5.38 -9.85
C SER A 161 25.61 -4.64 -11.18
N ALA A 162 26.41 -5.20 -12.09
CA ALA A 162 26.74 -4.58 -13.37
C ALA A 162 25.63 -4.76 -14.41
N THR A 163 25.00 -5.93 -14.42
CA THR A 163 23.87 -6.25 -15.30
C THR A 163 22.53 -6.10 -14.59
N HIS A 164 21.44 -5.98 -15.34
CA HIS A 164 20.09 -5.95 -14.77
C HIS A 164 19.78 -7.21 -13.93
N GLN A 165 20.28 -8.38 -14.34
CA GLN A 165 20.06 -9.62 -13.58
C GLN A 165 20.80 -9.59 -12.23
N GLU A 166 22.05 -9.16 -12.25
CA GLU A 166 22.88 -9.01 -11.04
C GLU A 166 22.31 -7.96 -10.09
N LYS A 167 21.90 -6.79 -10.59
CA LYS A 167 21.19 -5.77 -9.79
C LYS A 167 19.94 -6.35 -9.11
N GLY A 168 19.17 -7.14 -9.85
CA GLY A 168 17.99 -7.82 -9.30
C GLY A 168 18.34 -8.81 -8.18
N ALA A 169 19.41 -9.59 -8.35
CA ALA A 169 19.88 -10.54 -7.34
C ALA A 169 20.43 -9.82 -6.09
N ALA A 170 21.26 -8.79 -6.28
CA ALA A 170 21.82 -7.99 -5.21
C ALA A 170 20.71 -7.29 -4.39
N PHE A 171 19.76 -6.63 -5.08
CA PHE A 171 18.60 -6.03 -4.43
C PHE A 171 17.80 -7.07 -3.65
N ALA A 172 17.46 -8.21 -4.26
CA ALA A 172 16.67 -9.24 -3.57
C ALA A 172 17.36 -9.79 -2.32
N ALA A 173 18.68 -10.00 -2.36
CA ALA A 173 19.46 -10.47 -1.22
C ALA A 173 19.48 -9.45 -0.08
N ILE A 174 19.81 -8.20 -0.37
CA ILE A 174 19.86 -7.13 0.64
C ILE A 174 18.47 -6.82 1.18
N TYR A 175 17.46 -6.75 0.30
CA TYR A 175 16.07 -6.52 0.68
C TYR A 175 15.58 -7.60 1.64
N ALA A 176 15.83 -8.88 1.34
CA ALA A 176 15.45 -9.99 2.22
C ALA A 176 16.14 -9.91 3.60
N HIS A 177 17.41 -9.51 3.63
CA HIS A 177 18.11 -9.29 4.89
C HIS A 177 17.48 -8.14 5.70
N LEU A 178 17.33 -6.95 5.11
CA LEU A 178 16.74 -5.78 5.78
C LEU A 178 15.32 -6.08 6.30
N ARG A 179 14.53 -6.81 5.53
CA ARG A 179 13.18 -7.29 5.89
C ARG A 179 13.13 -8.24 7.08
N SER A 180 14.24 -8.91 7.41
CA SER A 180 14.33 -9.82 8.56
C SER A 180 14.63 -9.10 9.87
N LEU A 181 15.05 -7.84 9.80
CA LEU A 181 15.43 -7.03 10.95
C LEU A 181 14.21 -6.24 11.48
N PRO A 182 14.03 -6.15 12.81
CA PRO A 182 13.13 -5.16 13.41
C PRO A 182 13.51 -3.74 12.99
N GLU A 183 12.52 -2.83 12.97
CA GLU A 183 12.68 -1.49 12.39
C GLU A 183 13.93 -0.72 12.89
N PRO A 184 14.23 -0.63 14.20
CA PRO A 184 15.41 0.12 14.65
C PRO A 184 16.72 -0.45 14.10
N ARG A 185 16.84 -1.79 14.04
CA ARG A 185 18.03 -2.48 13.50
C ARG A 185 18.10 -2.35 11.97
N ARG A 186 16.95 -2.35 11.30
CA ARG A 186 16.87 -2.12 9.86
C ARG A 186 17.32 -0.70 9.52
N ALA A 187 16.88 0.30 10.29
CA ALA A 187 17.25 1.69 10.10
C ALA A 187 18.76 1.91 10.31
N GLU A 188 19.35 1.29 11.34
CA GLU A 188 20.80 1.28 11.58
C GLU A 188 21.56 0.65 10.39
N ALA A 189 21.13 -0.54 9.93
CA ALA A 189 21.77 -1.24 8.82
C ALA A 189 21.67 -0.46 7.50
N MET A 190 20.51 0.14 7.23
CA MET A 190 20.30 0.95 6.04
C MET A 190 21.10 2.26 6.09
N ALA A 191 21.22 2.90 7.25
CA ALA A 191 22.06 4.08 7.43
C ALA A 191 23.54 3.77 7.16
N ALA A 192 24.07 2.70 7.76
CA ALA A 192 25.45 2.26 7.52
C ALA A 192 25.70 1.89 6.05
N PHE A 193 24.73 1.25 5.40
CA PHE A 193 24.80 0.94 3.98
C PHE A 193 24.82 2.21 3.13
N ALA A 194 23.91 3.15 3.36
CA ALA A 194 23.84 4.42 2.64
C ALA A 194 25.09 5.29 2.83
N GLU A 195 25.64 5.34 4.04
CA GLU A 195 26.89 6.06 4.35
C GLU A 195 28.06 5.50 3.52
N GLY A 196 28.15 4.17 3.36
CA GLY A 196 29.16 3.53 2.52
C GLY A 196 29.13 3.96 1.04
N TYR A 197 28.03 4.57 0.59
CA TYR A 197 27.84 5.10 -0.76
C TYR A 197 27.73 6.62 -0.83
N GLY A 198 27.88 7.33 0.30
CA GLY A 198 27.63 8.77 0.36
C GLY A 198 26.19 9.15 0.01
N PHE A 199 25.23 8.25 0.25
CA PHE A 199 23.82 8.44 -0.09
C PHE A 199 23.08 9.12 1.07
N ASP A 200 22.51 10.31 0.84
CA ASP A 200 21.77 11.06 1.85
C ASP A 200 20.31 10.59 1.95
N LEU A 201 20.03 9.77 2.96
CA LEU A 201 18.68 9.24 3.24
C LEU A 201 17.67 10.34 3.61
N THR A 202 18.11 11.40 4.28
CA THR A 202 17.23 12.51 4.69
C THR A 202 16.81 13.33 3.49
N ALA A 203 17.76 13.73 2.64
CA ALA A 203 17.45 14.42 1.39
C ALA A 203 16.59 13.55 0.47
N HIS A 204 16.87 12.24 0.42
CA HIS A 204 16.08 11.28 -0.34
C HIS A 204 14.63 11.23 0.13
N CYS A 205 14.39 11.02 1.43
CA CYS A 205 13.04 11.04 2.02
C CYS A 205 12.29 12.33 1.70
N ARG A 206 12.92 13.50 1.89
CA ARG A 206 12.32 14.83 1.62
C ARG A 206 11.97 15.04 0.15
N SER A 207 12.70 14.40 -0.76
CA SER A 207 12.40 14.49 -2.19
C SER A 207 11.15 13.67 -2.56
N LEU A 208 10.93 12.53 -1.91
CA LEU A 208 9.84 11.60 -2.20
C LEU A 208 8.55 11.90 -1.43
N ILE A 209 8.66 12.33 -0.18
CA ILE A 209 7.54 12.44 0.76
C ILE A 209 7.10 13.90 0.90
N MET A 210 5.81 14.10 1.14
CA MET A 210 5.26 15.40 1.52
C MET A 210 5.81 15.86 2.87
N ASP A 211 6.06 17.16 3.02
CA ASP A 211 6.22 17.77 4.34
C ASP A 211 4.85 18.08 4.95
N TRP A 212 4.84 18.55 6.20
CA TRP A 212 3.62 18.93 6.92
C TRP A 212 2.80 20.02 6.21
N GLY A 213 3.44 20.96 5.53
CA GLY A 213 2.77 22.04 4.81
C GLY A 213 2.02 21.49 3.59
N ALA A 214 2.67 20.64 2.81
CA ALA A 214 2.04 19.93 1.69
C ALA A 214 0.90 19.02 2.19
N LEU A 215 1.10 18.29 3.30
CA LEU A 215 0.10 17.40 3.87
C LEU A 215 -1.15 18.15 4.38
N ALA A 216 -1.03 19.41 4.84
CA ALA A 216 -2.16 20.23 5.24
C ALA A 216 -3.22 20.37 4.13
N THR A 217 -2.80 20.34 2.85
CA THR A 217 -3.70 20.32 1.69
C THR A 217 -4.71 19.17 1.76
N PHE A 218 -4.31 18.01 2.29
CA PHE A 218 -5.18 16.84 2.44
C PHE A 218 -6.04 16.91 3.70
N ALA A 219 -5.58 17.56 4.77
CA ALA A 219 -6.38 17.78 5.97
C ALA A 219 -7.60 18.69 5.68
N GLU A 220 -7.46 19.62 4.74
CA GLU A 220 -8.52 20.54 4.31
C GLU A 220 -9.34 20.01 3.12
N GLU A 221 -8.94 18.89 2.52
CA GLU A 221 -9.61 18.32 1.34
C GLU A 221 -10.87 17.53 1.75
N PRO A 222 -12.08 17.96 1.35
CA PRO A 222 -13.32 17.29 1.75
C PRO A 222 -13.48 15.86 1.21
N LEU A 223 -12.76 15.49 0.15
CA LEU A 223 -12.73 14.12 -0.37
C LEU A 223 -11.73 13.22 0.36
N CYS A 224 -10.84 13.77 1.17
CA CYS A 224 -9.77 13.04 1.83
C CYS A 224 -10.12 12.72 3.29
N THR A 225 -9.83 11.48 3.68
CA THR A 225 -9.73 11.09 5.08
C THR A 225 -8.27 10.81 5.42
N LEU A 226 -7.71 11.50 6.41
CA LEU A 226 -6.37 11.19 6.92
C LEU A 226 -6.43 9.99 7.88
N GLY A 227 -5.56 9.01 7.63
CA GLY A 227 -5.36 7.83 8.48
C GLY A 227 -3.93 7.74 8.98
N ALA A 228 -3.72 6.97 10.05
CA ALA A 228 -2.40 6.72 10.62
C ALA A 228 -1.70 5.51 9.96
N HIS A 229 -0.36 5.57 9.86
CA HIS A 229 0.46 4.51 9.27
C HIS A 229 1.75 4.25 10.08
N THR A 230 1.65 4.21 11.42
CA THR A 230 2.78 4.18 12.37
C THR A 230 3.65 5.43 12.34
N VAL A 231 4.68 5.50 13.19
CA VAL A 231 5.65 6.58 13.18
C VAL A 231 6.69 6.29 12.10
N ASN A 232 7.36 5.14 12.21
CA ASN A 232 8.55 4.79 11.42
C ASN A 232 8.29 3.83 10.26
N HIS A 233 7.03 3.63 9.86
CA HIS A 233 6.63 2.60 8.90
C HIS A 233 7.14 1.20 9.35
N ALA A 234 6.96 0.92 10.64
CA ALA A 234 7.45 -0.30 11.28
C ALA A 234 6.50 -1.48 11.05
N GLU A 235 7.08 -2.65 10.79
CA GLU A 235 6.33 -3.89 10.76
C GLU A 235 6.03 -4.34 12.18
N LEU A 236 4.82 -4.04 12.63
CA LEU A 236 4.43 -4.15 14.03
C LEU A 236 4.65 -5.57 14.59
N ALA A 237 4.45 -6.62 13.79
CA ALA A 237 4.68 -8.01 14.20
C ALA A 237 6.15 -8.32 14.57
N LEU A 238 7.12 -7.56 14.07
CA LEU A 238 8.55 -7.70 14.41
C LEU A 238 8.93 -6.97 15.70
N LEU A 239 8.02 -6.19 16.27
CA LEU A 239 8.24 -5.42 17.50
C LEU A 239 7.63 -6.14 18.72
N SER A 240 8.12 -5.77 19.91
CA SER A 240 7.42 -6.12 21.15
C SER A 240 6.03 -5.48 21.21
N ALA A 241 5.14 -6.02 22.05
CA ALA A 241 3.78 -5.51 22.16
C ALA A 241 3.73 -4.03 22.60
N SER A 242 4.65 -3.60 23.48
CA SER A 242 4.75 -2.20 23.92
C SER A 242 5.24 -1.29 22.80
N GLU A 243 6.26 -1.71 22.05
CA GLU A 243 6.80 -0.93 20.92
C GLU A 243 5.77 -0.79 19.80
N ALA A 244 5.11 -1.89 19.43
CA ALA A 244 4.05 -1.88 18.41
C ALA A 244 2.89 -0.94 18.79
N ARG A 245 2.40 -1.03 20.03
CA ARG A 245 1.36 -0.13 20.53
C ARG A 245 1.83 1.33 20.53
N ASN A 246 3.09 1.57 20.89
CA ASN A 246 3.66 2.92 20.91
C ASN A 246 3.75 3.52 19.50
N GLU A 247 4.23 2.77 18.51
CA GLU A 247 4.24 3.16 17.09
C GLU A 247 2.86 3.60 16.61
N MET A 248 1.83 2.82 16.93
CA MET A 248 0.45 3.15 16.55
C MET A 248 -0.04 4.40 17.30
N ALA A 249 0.04 4.40 18.63
CA ALA A 249 -0.51 5.46 19.47
C ALA A 249 0.18 6.82 19.22
N GLN A 250 1.50 6.83 19.04
CA GLN A 250 2.24 8.06 18.76
C GLN A 250 1.88 8.64 17.39
N SER A 251 1.76 7.82 16.34
CA SER A 251 1.35 8.31 15.02
C SER A 251 -0.03 8.98 15.05
N ILE A 252 -0.98 8.42 15.81
CA ILE A 252 -2.31 9.00 16.03
C ILE A 252 -2.20 10.33 16.79
N ALA A 253 -1.38 10.36 17.85
CA ALA A 253 -1.19 11.55 18.67
C ALA A 253 -0.53 12.70 17.90
N ILE A 254 0.47 12.42 17.07
CA ILE A 254 1.16 13.41 16.23
C ILE A 254 0.18 14.01 15.21
N LEU A 255 -0.57 13.17 14.49
CA LEU A 255 -1.57 13.66 13.53
C LEU A 255 -2.67 14.48 14.21
N LYS A 256 -3.11 14.06 15.41
CA LYS A 256 -4.06 14.83 16.23
C LYS A 256 -3.49 16.19 16.64
N ALA A 257 -2.23 16.24 17.07
CA ALA A 257 -1.58 17.47 17.47
C ALA A 257 -1.44 18.43 16.28
N GLN A 258 -1.11 17.91 15.10
CA GLN A 258 -0.91 18.71 13.90
C GLN A 258 -2.22 19.26 13.30
N PHE A 259 -3.28 18.45 13.25
CA PHE A 259 -4.51 18.79 12.52
C PHE A 259 -5.75 18.94 13.41
N GLY A 260 -5.60 18.84 14.73
CA GLY A 260 -6.68 18.98 15.70
C GLY A 260 -7.67 17.81 15.77
N ARG A 261 -7.53 16.80 14.89
CA ARG A 261 -8.41 15.63 14.81
C ARG A 261 -7.58 14.35 14.80
N ALA A 262 -7.92 13.41 15.68
CA ALA A 262 -7.27 12.11 15.68
C ALA A 262 -7.73 11.31 14.46
N PRO A 263 -6.81 10.64 13.73
CA PRO A 263 -7.20 9.70 12.68
C PRO A 263 -7.98 8.54 13.29
N GLU A 264 -9.06 8.14 12.62
CA GLU A 264 -9.92 7.02 13.03
C GLU A 264 -9.67 5.75 12.20
N HIS A 265 -8.86 5.87 11.14
CA HIS A 265 -8.49 4.77 10.24
C HIS A 265 -6.99 4.54 10.27
N PHE A 266 -6.59 3.29 10.14
CA PHE A 266 -5.18 2.87 10.18
C PHE A 266 -4.82 1.93 9.03
N SER A 267 -3.59 2.00 8.53
CA SER A 267 -3.03 0.99 7.62
C SER A 267 -1.84 0.34 8.31
N TYR A 268 -1.73 -1.00 8.26
CA TYR A 268 -0.57 -1.70 8.78
C TYR A 268 0.58 -1.63 7.75
N PRO A 269 1.76 -1.09 8.09
CA PRO A 269 2.92 -1.06 7.19
C PRO A 269 3.21 -2.45 6.63
N ILE A 270 3.35 -2.55 5.31
CA ILE A 270 3.45 -3.81 4.53
C ILE A 270 2.18 -4.66 4.58
N GLY A 271 1.52 -4.79 5.74
CA GLY A 271 0.16 -5.31 5.90
C GLY A 271 -0.05 -6.78 5.58
N SER A 272 1.02 -7.54 5.33
CA SER A 272 0.95 -8.97 5.06
C SER A 272 0.67 -9.75 6.35
N ALA A 273 0.36 -11.05 6.22
CA ALA A 273 0.10 -11.92 7.37
C ALA A 273 1.29 -12.07 8.34
N VAL A 274 2.51 -11.71 7.90
CA VAL A 274 3.71 -11.72 8.75
C VAL A 274 4.04 -10.33 9.32
N ALA A 275 3.42 -9.27 8.81
CA ALA A 275 3.66 -7.88 9.26
C ALA A 275 2.65 -7.41 10.32
N ALA A 276 1.42 -7.95 10.30
CA ALA A 276 0.39 -7.70 11.32
C ALA A 276 -0.62 -8.86 11.40
N GLY A 277 -0.98 -9.25 12.63
CA GLY A 277 -1.96 -10.30 12.92
C GLY A 277 -2.89 -9.93 14.08
N GLU A 278 -3.50 -10.94 14.73
CA GLU A 278 -4.52 -10.74 15.78
C GLU A 278 -4.04 -9.83 16.92
N ARG A 279 -2.76 -9.86 17.26
CA ARG A 279 -2.17 -8.99 18.28
C ARG A 279 -2.31 -7.51 17.87
N GLU A 280 -1.91 -7.16 16.66
CA GLU A 280 -2.01 -5.79 16.13
C GLU A 280 -3.46 -5.37 15.91
N TYR A 281 -4.31 -6.30 15.46
CA TYR A 281 -5.74 -6.03 15.23
C TYR A 281 -6.46 -5.67 16.54
N ALA A 282 -6.14 -6.37 17.63
CA ALA A 282 -6.63 -6.06 18.97
C ALA A 282 -6.06 -4.75 19.51
N MET A 283 -4.80 -4.42 19.20
CA MET A 283 -4.22 -3.11 19.56
C MET A 283 -4.95 -1.97 18.85
N ALA A 284 -5.28 -2.11 17.56
CA ALA A 284 -6.02 -1.11 16.83
C ALA A 284 -7.41 -0.86 17.44
N GLU A 285 -8.10 -1.93 17.83
CA GLU A 285 -9.40 -1.85 18.51
C GLU A 285 -9.27 -1.17 19.88
N ALA A 286 -8.27 -1.55 20.67
CA ALA A 286 -8.00 -0.96 21.98
C ALA A 286 -7.60 0.53 21.90
N LEU A 287 -7.06 0.98 20.77
CA LEU A 287 -6.78 2.39 20.49
C LEU A 287 -7.99 3.17 19.97
N GLY A 288 -9.15 2.51 19.79
CA GLY A 288 -10.40 3.13 19.38
C GLY A 288 -10.48 3.46 17.89
N LEU A 289 -9.67 2.80 17.05
CA LEU A 289 -9.74 2.97 15.59
C LEU A 289 -11.04 2.36 15.03
N LYS A 290 -11.73 3.11 14.17
CA LYS A 290 -12.93 2.64 13.45
C LYS A 290 -12.60 1.52 12.48
N THR A 291 -11.48 1.66 11.75
CA THR A 291 -10.99 0.59 10.86
C THR A 291 -9.48 0.51 10.86
N ALA A 292 -8.98 -0.67 10.51
CA ALA A 292 -7.59 -0.83 10.10
C ALA A 292 -7.49 -1.80 8.91
N VAL A 293 -6.64 -1.48 7.94
CA VAL A 293 -6.52 -2.19 6.67
C VAL A 293 -5.18 -2.92 6.54
N THR A 294 -5.23 -4.09 5.90
CA THR A 294 -4.09 -4.97 5.60
C THR A 294 -3.77 -4.93 4.10
N THR A 295 -2.73 -5.63 3.64
CA THR A 295 -2.50 -5.89 2.20
C THR A 295 -2.97 -7.28 1.78
N ARG A 296 -3.67 -8.00 2.67
CA ARG A 296 -4.23 -9.31 2.37
C ARG A 296 -5.26 -9.18 1.25
N PRO A 297 -5.11 -9.94 0.14
CA PRO A 297 -5.96 -9.81 -1.03
C PRO A 297 -7.39 -10.22 -0.71
N GLY A 298 -8.38 -9.33 -0.87
CA GLY A 298 -9.75 -9.72 -0.63
C GLY A 298 -10.81 -8.66 -0.85
N GLY A 299 -12.04 -9.12 -1.09
CA GLY A 299 -13.24 -8.30 -1.07
C GLY A 299 -13.77 -8.09 0.35
N ILE A 300 -14.75 -7.20 0.47
CA ILE A 300 -15.41 -6.85 1.72
C ILE A 300 -16.75 -7.57 1.86
N TYR A 301 -17.06 -8.08 3.05
CA TYR A 301 -18.27 -8.86 3.31
C TYR A 301 -18.93 -8.46 4.62
N ALA A 302 -20.20 -8.85 4.80
CA ALA A 302 -20.97 -8.59 6.02
C ALA A 302 -20.25 -9.04 7.31
N ARG A 303 -19.56 -10.19 7.27
CA ARG A 303 -18.79 -10.74 8.40
C ARG A 303 -17.66 -9.83 8.90
N HIS A 304 -17.20 -8.88 8.09
CA HIS A 304 -16.16 -7.94 8.52
C HIS A 304 -16.67 -6.89 9.50
N LYS A 305 -17.99 -6.77 9.69
CA LYS A 305 -18.57 -5.89 10.72
C LYS A 305 -18.06 -6.23 12.13
N ASP A 306 -17.69 -7.49 12.35
CA ASP A 306 -17.21 -8.00 13.64
C ASP A 306 -15.68 -7.89 13.77
N ARG A 307 -14.98 -7.45 12.70
CA ARG A 307 -13.51 -7.34 12.62
C ARG A 307 -13.08 -6.19 11.69
N LEU A 308 -13.45 -4.96 12.03
CA LEU A 308 -13.15 -3.77 11.23
C LEU A 308 -11.66 -3.37 11.28
N THR A 309 -10.89 -3.90 12.21
CA THR A 309 -9.45 -3.64 12.38
C THR A 309 -8.55 -4.62 11.62
N SER A 310 -9.11 -5.42 10.70
CA SER A 310 -8.36 -6.36 9.87
C SER A 310 -8.92 -6.43 8.44
N LEU A 311 -9.33 -5.30 7.86
CA LEU A 311 -9.98 -5.28 6.55
C LEU A 311 -8.97 -5.64 5.44
N PRO A 312 -9.34 -6.54 4.50
CA PRO A 312 -8.50 -6.86 3.35
C PRO A 312 -8.55 -5.74 2.31
N ARG A 313 -7.53 -5.70 1.45
CA ARG A 313 -7.44 -4.77 0.33
C ARG A 313 -7.12 -5.51 -0.96
N ILE A 314 -7.25 -4.83 -2.10
CA ILE A 314 -6.75 -5.29 -3.40
C ILE A 314 -5.74 -4.26 -3.89
N SER A 315 -4.54 -4.70 -4.21
CA SER A 315 -3.49 -3.80 -4.68
C SER A 315 -3.74 -3.39 -6.14
N LEU A 316 -3.84 -2.09 -6.40
CA LEU A 316 -3.72 -1.54 -7.75
C LEU A 316 -2.24 -1.25 -7.98
N ASN A 317 -1.56 -2.25 -8.55
CA ASN A 317 -0.11 -2.26 -8.64
C ASN A 317 0.41 -2.02 -10.06
N GLY A 318 1.69 -1.69 -10.15
CA GLY A 318 2.34 -1.37 -11.42
C GLY A 318 2.51 -2.54 -12.39
N LEU A 319 2.29 -3.77 -11.91
CA LEU A 319 2.39 -4.96 -12.74
C LEU A 319 1.14 -5.16 -13.60
N PHE A 320 -0.07 -4.89 -13.10
CA PHE A 320 -1.35 -5.22 -13.77
C PHE A 320 -2.16 -3.99 -14.20
N GLN A 321 -1.50 -3.02 -14.84
CA GLN A 321 -2.10 -1.75 -15.24
C GLN A 321 -2.85 -1.78 -16.60
N GLN A 322 -3.06 -2.95 -17.20
CA GLN A 322 -3.81 -3.00 -18.45
C GLN A 322 -5.30 -2.72 -18.16
N ARG A 323 -5.94 -1.87 -18.96
CA ARG A 323 -7.35 -1.46 -18.76
C ARG A 323 -8.30 -2.65 -18.55
N ARG A 324 -8.08 -3.76 -19.25
CA ARG A 324 -8.88 -4.99 -19.11
C ARG A 324 -8.75 -5.68 -17.74
N HIS A 325 -7.61 -5.53 -17.07
CA HIS A 325 -7.37 -6.14 -15.75
C HIS A 325 -8.20 -5.51 -14.64
N VAL A 326 -8.69 -4.28 -14.83
CA VAL A 326 -9.52 -3.56 -13.84
C VAL A 326 -10.79 -4.33 -13.50
N GLU A 327 -11.41 -5.02 -14.45
CA GLU A 327 -12.60 -5.84 -14.18
C GLU A 327 -12.29 -7.07 -13.33
N VAL A 328 -11.09 -7.63 -13.48
CA VAL A 328 -10.63 -8.75 -12.66
C VAL A 328 -10.39 -8.23 -11.24
N LEU A 329 -9.63 -7.14 -11.11
CA LEU A 329 -9.34 -6.45 -9.84
C LEU A 329 -10.61 -5.99 -9.10
N ALA A 330 -11.65 -5.60 -9.83
CA ALA A 330 -12.97 -5.25 -9.29
C ALA A 330 -13.83 -6.48 -8.90
N THR A 331 -13.28 -7.70 -8.93
CA THR A 331 -13.97 -8.94 -8.54
C THR A 331 -13.43 -9.46 -7.22
N GLY A 332 -13.79 -8.82 -6.11
CA GLY A 332 -13.21 -9.12 -4.79
C GLY A 332 -13.33 -10.59 -4.34
N ALA A 333 -14.34 -11.32 -4.83
CA ALA A 333 -14.50 -12.74 -4.57
C ALA A 333 -13.31 -13.61 -5.04
N LEU A 334 -12.67 -13.25 -6.16
CA LEU A 334 -11.49 -13.97 -6.67
C LEU A 334 -10.33 -13.87 -5.68
N PHE A 335 -10.08 -12.66 -5.16
CA PHE A 335 -8.99 -12.38 -4.24
C PHE A 335 -9.23 -12.98 -2.85
N SER A 336 -10.49 -12.99 -2.39
CA SER A 336 -10.86 -13.65 -1.13
C SER A 336 -10.63 -15.17 -1.12
N LEU A 337 -10.54 -15.80 -2.30
CA LEU A 337 -10.14 -17.21 -2.41
C LEU A 337 -8.61 -17.35 -2.31
N MET A 338 -7.86 -16.39 -2.82
CA MET A 338 -6.39 -16.37 -2.79
C MET A 338 -5.84 -16.16 -1.36
N ASP A 339 -6.50 -15.37 -0.52
CA ASP A 339 -6.11 -15.20 0.88
C ASP A 339 -6.18 -16.50 1.70
N LYS A 340 -7.03 -17.46 1.26
CA LYS A 340 -7.13 -18.79 1.89
C LYS A 340 -6.02 -19.74 1.44
N ASP A 341 -5.20 -19.36 0.46
CA ASP A 341 -4.08 -20.17 -0.04
C ASP A 341 -2.73 -19.63 0.47
N PRO A 342 -2.07 -20.33 1.41
CA PRO A 342 -0.76 -19.95 1.95
C PRO A 342 0.35 -19.86 0.88
N ALA A 343 0.20 -20.52 -0.27
CA ALA A 343 1.20 -20.49 -1.36
C ALA A 343 1.12 -19.20 -2.20
N ILE A 344 -0.05 -18.53 -2.20
CA ILE A 344 -0.30 -17.31 -2.99
C ILE A 344 -0.12 -16.05 -2.13
N SER A 345 -0.53 -16.08 -0.86
CA SER A 345 -0.39 -14.96 0.09
C SER A 345 1.05 -14.52 0.36
N ARG A 346 2.03 -15.41 0.17
CA ARG A 346 3.47 -15.11 0.30
C ARG A 346 4.10 -14.51 -0.98
N GLY A 347 3.32 -14.39 -2.05
CA GLY A 347 3.84 -14.17 -3.40
C GLY A 347 3.27 -12.97 -4.15
N VAL A 348 2.48 -12.13 -3.50
CA VAL A 348 2.12 -10.81 -4.02
C VAL A 348 2.97 -9.82 -3.23
N PRO A 349 3.94 -9.15 -3.89
CA PRO A 349 4.72 -8.11 -3.23
C PRO A 349 3.82 -6.96 -2.76
#